data_AF-A0A8S3H070-F1
#
_entry.id   AF-A0A8S3H070-F1
#
_cell.length_a   1.000
_cell.length_b   1.000
_cell.length_c   1.000
_cell.angle_alpha   90.00
_cell.angle_beta   90.00
_cell.angle_gamma   90.00
#
_symmetry.space_group_name_H-M   'P 1'
#
loop_
_entity.id
_entity.type
_entity.pdbx_description
1 polymer ?
#
loop_
_entity_poly.entity_id
_entity_poly.type
_entity_poly.pdbx_seq_one_letter_code
_entity_poly.pdbx_strand_id
1 'polypeptide(L)' 'STPSSTVSLSTTPAIGGNDLPWQPHTAYKIGDRVQYVGNTYRCIQTHTSLPDWTPANVPALWQRI' A
#
# COMPACT_ATOMS: atom_id res chain seq x y z
N SER A 1 9.08 24.64 14.08
CA SER A 1 8.97 23.52 13.13
C SER A 1 8.30 22.35 13.81
N THR A 2 6.99 22.24 13.68
CA THR A 2 6.21 21.12 14.24
C THR A 2 6.29 19.94 13.27
N PRO A 3 6.82 18.77 13.66
CA PRO A 3 6.63 17.57 12.86
C PRO A 3 5.16 17.17 12.95
N SER A 4 4.39 17.52 11.93
CA SER A 4 3.06 16.97 11.71
C SER A 4 3.22 15.51 11.31
N SER A 5 3.24 14.61 12.29
CA SER A 5 3.12 13.17 12.09
C SER A 5 2.02 12.63 12.99
N THR A 6 0.85 13.27 12.90
CA THR A 6 -0.43 12.65 13.30
C THR A 6 -0.94 11.90 12.09
N VAL A 7 -0.82 10.57 12.11
CA VAL A 7 -1.91 9.59 12.28
C VAL A 7 -1.26 8.20 12.14
N SER A 8 -0.96 7.53 13.26
CA SER A 8 -0.75 6.07 13.23
C SER A 8 -2.12 5.41 13.09
N LEU A 9 -2.55 5.16 11.84
CA LEU A 9 -3.62 4.20 11.56
C LEU A 9 -3.06 2.80 11.83
N SER A 10 -3.12 2.37 13.08
CA SER A 10 -3.00 0.96 13.45
C SER A 10 -4.26 0.24 13.02
N THR A 11 -4.41 -0.02 11.72
CA THR A 11 -5.20 -1.15 11.25
C THR A 11 -4.22 -2.28 11.06
N THR A 12 -3.99 -3.03 12.12
CA THR A 12 -3.26 -4.30 12.10
C THR A 12 -4.22 -5.36 11.56
N PRO A 13 -4.03 -5.88 10.34
CA PRO A 13 -4.22 -7.30 10.11
C PRO A 13 -2.84 -7.93 10.06
N ALA A 14 -2.27 -8.19 11.23
CA ALA A 14 -1.23 -9.20 11.38
C ALA A 14 -1.92 -10.57 11.36
N ILE A 15 -2.47 -10.96 10.21
CA ILE A 15 -2.97 -12.31 9.97
C ILE A 15 -2.50 -12.65 8.55
N GLY A 16 -1.50 -13.52 8.46
CA GLY A 16 -0.83 -13.87 7.22
C GLY A 16 -1.81 -14.24 6.11
N GLY A 17 -1.79 -13.49 5.01
CA GLY A 17 -2.75 -13.67 3.92
C GLY A 17 -2.70 -12.59 2.83
N ASN A 18 -1.50 -12.30 2.33
CA ASN A 18 -1.09 -12.00 0.95
C ASN A 18 -2.00 -11.36 -0.14
N ASP A 19 -3.21 -10.84 0.08
CA ASP A 19 -4.02 -10.24 -0.99
C ASP A 19 -5.08 -9.23 -0.48
N LEU A 20 -4.76 -8.42 0.52
CA LEU A 20 -5.72 -7.46 1.09
C LEU A 20 -6.08 -6.35 0.09
N PRO A 21 -7.30 -5.79 0.13
CA PRO A 21 -7.64 -4.64 -0.71
C PRO A 21 -6.68 -3.47 -0.43
N TRP A 22 -6.25 -2.78 -1.49
CA TRP A 22 -5.37 -1.63 -1.40
C TRP A 22 -5.98 -0.53 -0.52
N GLN A 23 -5.17 0.04 0.37
CA GLN A 23 -5.59 1.10 1.28
C GLN A 23 -4.67 2.34 1.16
N PRO A 24 -5.25 3.55 1.08
CA PRO A 24 -4.47 4.77 1.12
C PRO A 24 -3.90 4.99 2.53
N HIS A 25 -2.83 5.78 2.63
CA HIS A 25 -2.09 6.07 3.87
C HIS A 25 -1.51 4.84 4.57
N THR A 26 -1.28 3.75 3.84
CA THR A 26 -0.72 2.50 4.36
C THR A 26 0.73 2.35 3.92
N ALA A 27 1.62 2.01 4.86
CA ALA A 27 3.02 1.74 4.56
C ALA A 27 3.19 0.32 4.01
N TYR A 28 3.60 0.20 2.75
CA TYR A 28 3.84 -1.06 2.07
C TYR A 28 5.33 -1.28 1.86
N LYS A 29 5.79 -2.53 2.02
CA LYS A 29 7.17 -2.93 1.80
C LYS A 29 7.28 -3.68 0.48
N ILE A 30 8.49 -3.75 -0.07
CA ILE A 30 8.76 -4.56 -1.25
C ILE A 30 8.34 -6.00 -0.97
N GLY A 31 7.45 -6.56 -1.80
CA GLY A 31 6.88 -7.89 -1.57
C GLY A 31 5.43 -7.90 -1.12
N ASP A 32 4.93 -6.82 -0.53
CA ASP A 32 3.52 -6.72 -0.14
C ASP A 32 2.60 -6.84 -1.34
N ARG A 33 1.46 -7.51 -1.16
CA ARG A 33 0.47 -7.77 -2.20
C ARG A 33 -0.86 -7.15 -1.81
N VAL A 34 -1.45 -6.42 -2.75
CA VAL A 34 -2.73 -5.72 -2.57
C VAL A 34 -3.68 -6.00 -3.73
N GLN A 35 -4.99 -6.01 -3.48
CA GLN A 35 -6.01 -6.06 -4.51
C GLN A 35 -6.55 -4.67 -4.82
N TYR A 36 -6.52 -4.28 -6.09
CA TYR A 36 -7.10 -3.03 -6.58
C TYR A 36 -7.91 -3.30 -7.84
N VAL A 37 -9.22 -2.99 -7.79
CA VAL A 37 -10.15 -3.16 -8.92
C VAL A 37 -10.10 -4.59 -9.49
N GLY A 38 -10.12 -5.59 -8.62
CA GLY A 38 -10.10 -7.01 -9.00
C GLY A 38 -8.76 -7.52 -9.55
N ASN A 39 -7.70 -6.72 -9.49
CA ASN A 39 -6.34 -7.12 -9.89
C ASN A 39 -5.41 -7.10 -8.69
N THR A 40 -4.48 -8.06 -8.65
CA THR A 40 -3.46 -8.11 -7.61
C THR A 40 -2.23 -7.32 -8.04
N TYR A 41 -1.70 -6.52 -7.14
CA TYR A 41 -0.50 -5.73 -7.32
C TYR A 41 0.48 -6.05 -6.21
N ARG A 42 1.75 -6.12 -6.57
CA ARG A 42 2.86 -6.29 -5.66
C ARG A 42 3.61 -4.98 -5.52
N CYS A 43 3.86 -4.56 -4.30
CA CYS A 43 4.72 -3.43 -4.01
C CYS A 43 6.16 -3.80 -4.39
N ILE A 44 6.79 -3.01 -5.27
CA ILE A 44 8.17 -3.21 -5.72
C ILE A 44 9.15 -2.22 -5.10
N GLN A 45 8.65 -1.18 -4.43
CA GLN A 45 9.45 -0.20 -3.72
C GLN A 45 8.79 0.15 -2.38
N THR A 46 9.54 0.12 -1.29
CA THR A 46 9.01 0.49 0.04
C THR A 46 8.52 1.95 0.03
N HIS A 47 7.23 2.16 0.22
CA HIS A 47 6.62 3.48 0.23
C HIS A 47 5.35 3.49 1.08
N THR A 48 4.90 4.69 1.44
CA THR A 48 3.56 4.87 2.01
C THR A 48 2.60 5.18 0.88
N SER A 49 1.59 4.35 0.70
CA SER A 49 0.59 4.59 -0.32
C SER A 49 -0.24 5.81 0.02
N LEU A 50 -0.63 6.57 -0.99
CA LEU A 50 -1.42 7.79 -0.90
C LEU A 50 -2.68 7.63 -1.76
N PRO A 51 -3.77 8.37 -1.48
CA PRO A 51 -4.99 8.32 -2.28
C PRO A 51 -4.75 8.56 -3.78
N ASP A 52 -3.78 9.42 -4.13
CA ASP A 52 -3.35 9.68 -5.52
C ASP A 52 -2.36 8.64 -6.09
N TRP A 53 -1.86 7.71 -5.27
CA TRP A 53 -0.88 6.68 -5.63
C TRP A 53 -1.53 5.30 -5.68
N THR A 54 -2.53 5.17 -6.56
CA THR A 54 -3.17 3.89 -6.80
C THR A 54 -2.25 2.97 -7.62
N PRO A 55 -2.36 1.64 -7.46
CA PRO A 55 -1.51 0.70 -8.20
C PRO A 55 -1.62 0.83 -9.73
N ALA A 56 -2.75 1.34 -10.21
CA ALA A 56 -2.98 1.62 -11.62
C ALA A 56 -2.31 2.93 -12.10
N ASN A 57 -2.17 3.93 -11.23
CA ASN A 57 -1.63 5.24 -11.58
C ASN A 57 -0.09 5.30 -11.48
N VAL A 58 0.50 4.50 -10.58
CA VAL A 58 1.95 4.50 -10.29
C VAL A 58 2.59 3.12 -10.48
N PRO A 59 2.81 2.68 -11.74
CA PRO A 59 3.44 1.39 -12.04
C PRO A 59 4.92 1.31 -11.61
N ALA A 60 5.54 2.45 -11.27
CA ALA A 60 6.90 2.48 -10.71
C ALA A 60 6.97 1.99 -9.27
N LEU A 61 5.86 2.04 -8.52
CA LEU A 61 5.77 1.60 -7.12
C LEU A 61 5.07 0.24 -7.00
N TRP A 62 4.19 -0.08 -7.96
CA TRP A 62 3.36 -1.27 -7.97
C TRP A 62 3.53 -2.07 -9.26
N GLN A 63 3.70 -3.37 -9.12
CA GLN A 63 3.75 -4.32 -10.22
C GLN A 63 2.51 -5.20 -10.21
N ARG A 64 1.72 -5.18 -11.28
CA ARG A 64 0.60 -6.11 -11.43
C ARG A 64 1.12 -7.55 -11.52
N ILE A 65 0.50 -8.46 -10.77
CA ILE A 65 0.80 -9.90 -10.77
C ILE A 65 -0.46 -10.73 -11.05
#